data_AF-A0A7Z9QL58-F1
#
_entry.id   AF-A0A7Z9QL58-F1
#
_cell.length_a   1.000
_cell.length_b   1.000
_cell.length_c   1.000
_cell.angle_alpha   90.00
_cell.angle_beta   90.00
_cell.angle_gamma   90.00
#
_symmetry.space_group_name_H-M   'P 1'
#
loop_
_entity.id
_entity.type
_entity.pdbx_description
1 polymer ?
#
loop_
_entity_poly.entity_id
_entity_poly.type
_entity_poly.pdbx_seq_one_letter_code
_entity_poly.pdbx_strand_id
1 'polypeptide(L)'
;MKSLLPLTLILMSTSALAVDPIDQYQGGQIVILKAQVTALQSQIDTLVATAGEAEKTFQFVGISSMPLDGNKGMRPLHEACAAEFPGSRMCFSEEIVNTVEYPAGDLSAYGFVHPTFVADGAGLRDISGRYPGSCDGWSGNGTGLVVNVNGSFLNESCLYQYPVACCSAQ
;
A
#
# COMPACT_ATOMS: atom_id res chain seq x y z
N MET A 1 3.94 -11.37 107.58
CA MET A 1 4.21 -12.38 106.53
C MET A 1 2.91 -12.79 105.86
N LYS A 2 2.61 -12.28 104.67
CA LYS A 2 1.94 -13.00 103.57
C LYS A 2 1.91 -12.09 102.34
N SER A 3 2.61 -12.55 101.31
CA SER A 3 2.84 -11.95 100.00
C SER A 3 1.60 -12.06 99.12
N LEU A 4 1.26 -11.01 98.40
CA LEU A 4 0.35 -11.02 97.25
C LEU A 4 1.13 -10.47 96.05
N LEU A 5 1.42 -11.33 95.08
CA LEU A 5 2.00 -10.97 93.79
C LEU A 5 0.94 -10.28 92.90
N PRO A 6 1.32 -9.33 92.03
CA PRO A 6 0.47 -8.94 90.91
C PRO A 6 0.79 -9.74 89.64
N LEU A 7 -0.30 -10.12 88.99
CA LEU A 7 -0.42 -10.81 87.71
C LEU A 7 0.10 -9.90 86.59
N THR A 8 1.04 -10.38 85.76
CA THR A 8 1.55 -9.63 84.60
C THR A 8 0.76 -10.06 83.35
N LEU A 9 -0.01 -9.13 82.77
CA LEU A 9 -0.79 -9.34 81.54
C LEU A 9 0.07 -8.93 80.33
N ILE A 10 0.44 -9.89 79.48
CA ILE A 10 1.16 -9.63 78.22
C ILE A 10 0.12 -9.38 77.13
N LEU A 11 -0.04 -8.13 76.68
CA LEU A 11 -0.75 -7.80 75.44
C LEU A 11 0.18 -8.09 74.25
N MET A 12 -0.20 -9.05 73.40
CA MET A 12 0.37 -9.18 72.05
C MET A 12 -0.41 -8.27 71.10
N SER A 13 0.21 -7.17 70.67
CA SER A 13 -0.32 -6.33 69.59
C SER A 13 0.03 -6.95 68.24
N THR A 14 -0.94 -7.59 67.59
CA THR A 14 -0.86 -7.91 66.16
C THR A 14 -1.20 -6.65 65.35
N SER A 15 -0.18 -6.04 64.74
CA SER A 15 -0.38 -4.98 63.76
C SER A 15 -0.89 -5.59 62.45
N ALA A 16 -2.18 -5.48 62.17
CA ALA A 16 -2.69 -5.67 60.81
C ALA A 16 -2.33 -4.43 59.99
N LEU A 17 -1.41 -4.57 59.03
CA LEU A 17 -1.16 -3.54 58.03
C LEU A 17 -2.39 -3.45 57.12
N ALA A 18 -3.21 -2.42 57.32
CA ALA A 18 -4.23 -2.02 56.37
C ALA A 18 -3.51 -1.48 55.12
N VAL A 19 -3.52 -2.25 54.03
CA VAL A 19 -3.13 -1.75 52.71
C VAL A 19 -4.25 -0.83 52.22
N ASP A 20 -3.91 0.42 51.91
CA ASP A 20 -4.88 1.41 51.44
C ASP A 20 -5.53 0.97 50.11
N PRO A 21 -6.88 0.96 50.00
CA PRO A 21 -7.60 0.53 48.79
C PRO A 21 -7.27 1.35 47.53
N ILE A 22 -6.80 2.60 47.72
CA ILE A 22 -6.42 3.52 46.64
C ILE A 22 -5.13 3.05 45.95
N ASP A 23 -4.20 2.47 46.71
CA ASP A 23 -2.90 2.03 46.22
C ASP A 23 -3.04 0.78 45.33
N GLN A 24 -4.02 -0.09 45.63
CA GLN A 24 -4.35 -1.25 44.79
C GLN A 24 -5.05 -0.87 43.48
N TYR A 25 -5.92 0.16 43.51
CA TYR A 25 -6.66 0.60 42.32
C TYR A 25 -5.77 1.36 41.34
N GLN A 26 -4.88 2.24 41.84
CA GLN A 26 -3.92 2.95 41.00
C GLN A 26 -2.82 2.02 40.47
N GLY A 27 -2.35 1.06 41.28
CA GLY A 27 -1.41 0.03 40.83
C GLY A 27 -1.97 -0.84 39.69
N GLY A 28 -3.24 -1.25 39.79
CA GLY A 28 -3.91 -2.06 38.77
C GLY A 28 -4.06 -1.33 37.42
N GLN A 29 -4.49 -0.06 37.43
CA GLN A 29 -4.60 0.72 36.19
C GLN A 29 -3.26 1.00 35.54
N ILE A 30 -2.21 1.26 36.33
CA ILE A 30 -0.85 1.47 35.82
C ILE A 30 -0.30 0.20 35.16
N VAL A 31 -0.59 -0.98 35.72
CA VAL A 31 -0.19 -2.27 35.12
C VAL A 31 -0.90 -2.51 33.79
N ILE A 32 -2.21 -2.24 33.73
CA ILE A 32 -2.99 -2.36 32.49
C ILE A 32 -2.48 -1.38 31.43
N LEU A 33 -2.23 -0.12 31.81
CA LEU A 33 -1.72 0.89 30.90
C LEU A 33 -0.33 0.52 30.36
N LYS A 34 0.57 -0.01 31.22
CA LYS A 34 1.88 -0.51 30.78
C LYS A 34 1.75 -1.66 29.80
N ALA A 35 0.85 -2.62 30.05
CA ALA A 35 0.60 -3.71 29.13
C ALA A 35 0.07 -3.23 27.77
N GLN A 36 -0.83 -2.24 27.77
CA GLN A 36 -1.36 -1.61 26.55
C GLN A 36 -0.27 -0.86 25.77
N VAL A 37 0.59 -0.10 26.45
CA VAL A 37 1.71 0.60 25.81
C VAL A 37 2.69 -0.38 25.16
N THR A 38 3.02 -1.49 25.83
CA THR A 38 3.87 -2.53 25.25
C THR A 38 3.22 -3.21 24.05
N ALA A 39 1.91 -3.47 24.10
CA ALA A 39 1.17 -4.04 22.98
C ALA A 39 1.13 -3.07 21.77
N LEU A 40 0.92 -1.79 22.01
CA LEU A 40 0.97 -0.75 20.97
C LEU A 40 2.36 -0.63 20.36
N GLN A 41 3.41 -0.68 21.18
CA GLN A 41 4.79 -0.65 20.69
C GLN A 41 5.07 -1.84 19.76
N SER A 42 4.64 -3.04 20.13
CA SER A 42 4.77 -4.24 19.29
C SER A 42 4.01 -4.12 17.94
N GLN A 43 2.83 -3.50 17.95
CA GLN A 43 2.09 -3.20 16.72
C GLN A 43 2.83 -2.21 15.84
N ILE A 44 3.43 -1.17 16.42
CA ILE A 44 4.25 -0.19 15.69
C ILE A 44 5.48 -0.87 15.08
N ASP A 45 6.18 -1.71 15.85
CA ASP A 45 7.36 -2.42 15.35
C ASP A 45 7.02 -3.36 14.19
N THR A 46 5.85 -4.03 14.27
CA THR A 46 5.33 -4.87 13.19
C THR A 46 5.01 -4.04 11.94
N LEU A 47 4.32 -2.91 12.11
CA LEU A 47 3.97 -2.02 11.00
C LEU A 47 5.22 -1.44 10.33
N VAL A 48 6.23 -1.04 11.11
CA VAL A 48 7.51 -0.56 10.60
C VAL A 48 8.25 -1.67 9.85
N ALA A 49 8.22 -2.91 10.35
CA ALA A 49 8.83 -4.04 9.65
C ALA A 49 8.12 -4.34 8.31
N THR A 50 6.78 -4.26 8.26
CA THR A 50 6.02 -4.48 7.03
C THR A 50 6.08 -3.29 6.06
N ALA A 51 6.22 -2.06 6.56
CA ALA A 51 6.42 -0.87 5.75
C ALA A 51 7.85 -0.77 5.20
N GLY A 52 8.80 -1.47 5.83
CA GLY A 52 10.19 -1.61 5.38
C GLY A 52 10.39 -2.71 4.32
N GLU A 53 9.40 -3.56 4.06
CA GLU A 53 9.36 -4.26 2.78
C GLU A 53 9.07 -3.19 1.73
N ALA A 54 10.09 -2.86 0.93
CA ALA A 54 9.95 -1.95 -0.19
C ALA A 54 8.69 -2.36 -0.96
N GLU A 55 7.69 -1.47 -0.98
CA GLU A 55 6.52 -1.65 -1.82
C GLU A 55 7.04 -2.05 -3.19
N LYS A 56 6.63 -3.22 -3.70
CA LYS A 56 7.10 -3.71 -5.00
C LYS A 56 6.73 -2.67 -6.05
N THR A 57 7.66 -1.80 -6.38
CA THR A 57 7.43 -0.75 -7.34
C THR A 57 7.42 -1.40 -8.71
N PHE A 58 6.30 -1.27 -9.41
CA PHE A 58 6.25 -1.64 -10.82
C PHE A 58 6.97 -0.56 -11.62
N GLN A 59 7.90 -0.99 -12.46
CA GLN A 59 8.69 -0.12 -13.31
C GLN A 59 8.44 -0.50 -14.76
N PHE A 60 8.48 0.49 -15.65
CA PHE A 60 8.32 0.27 -17.08
C PHE A 60 9.50 -0.55 -17.63
N VAL A 61 9.18 -1.66 -18.31
CA VAL A 61 10.17 -2.60 -18.86
C VAL A 61 10.21 -2.63 -20.38
N GLY A 62 9.23 -2.03 -21.04
CA GLY A 62 9.21 -1.92 -22.50
C GLY A 62 7.81 -1.82 -23.09
N ILE A 63 7.75 -1.84 -24.42
CA ILE A 63 6.51 -1.91 -25.20
C ILE A 63 6.47 -3.28 -25.87
N SER A 64 5.33 -3.97 -25.83
CA SER A 64 5.16 -5.26 -26.49
C SER A 64 5.29 -5.13 -28.03
N SER A 65 5.69 -6.21 -28.69
CA SER A 65 5.84 -6.26 -30.14
C SER A 65 4.52 -6.47 -30.88
N MET A 66 3.58 -7.20 -30.28
CA MET A 66 2.27 -7.50 -30.89
C MET A 66 1.27 -6.36 -30.64
N PRO A 67 0.77 -5.68 -31.69
CA PRO A 67 -0.25 -4.67 -31.54
C PRO A 67 -1.63 -5.32 -31.34
N LEU A 68 -2.46 -4.70 -30.51
CA LEU A 68 -3.82 -5.13 -30.16
C LEU A 68 -4.78 -3.95 -30.28
N ASP A 69 -6.07 -4.25 -30.51
CA ASP A 69 -7.11 -3.24 -30.34
C ASP A 69 -7.28 -2.94 -28.82
N GLY A 70 -7.53 -1.69 -28.45
CA GLY A 70 -7.75 -1.31 -27.05
C GLY A 70 -9.04 -1.91 -26.44
N ASN A 71 -9.95 -2.42 -27.28
CA ASN A 71 -11.23 -2.99 -26.86
C ASN A 71 -11.22 -4.52 -26.66
N LYS A 72 -10.04 -5.16 -26.62
CA LYS A 72 -9.91 -6.63 -26.44
C LYS A 72 -10.14 -7.10 -25.00
N GLY A 73 -10.25 -6.19 -24.04
CA GLY A 73 -10.31 -6.47 -22.62
C GLY A 73 -8.93 -6.43 -21.96
N MET A 74 -8.94 -6.25 -20.64
CA MET A 74 -7.71 -6.16 -19.84
C MET A 74 -6.83 -7.41 -19.90
N ARG A 75 -7.45 -8.60 -19.96
CA ARG A 75 -6.70 -9.86 -19.94
C ARG A 75 -5.76 -10.00 -21.15
N PRO A 76 -6.23 -9.88 -22.41
CA PRO A 76 -5.33 -9.92 -23.57
C PRO A 76 -4.22 -8.86 -23.53
N LEU A 77 -4.51 -7.66 -23.03
CA LEU A 77 -3.50 -6.60 -22.90
C LEU A 77 -2.42 -6.97 -21.87
N HIS A 78 -2.80 -7.57 -20.74
CA HIS A 78 -1.85 -8.11 -19.76
C HIS A 78 -1.05 -9.29 -20.32
N GLU A 79 -1.72 -10.20 -21.03
CA GLU A 79 -1.10 -11.39 -21.62
C GLU A 79 -0.08 -11.03 -22.71
N ALA A 80 -0.32 -9.97 -23.48
CA ALA A 80 0.66 -9.44 -24.44
C ALA A 80 1.97 -9.02 -23.76
N CYS A 81 1.87 -8.35 -22.61
CA CYS A 81 3.04 -8.00 -21.81
C CYS A 81 3.72 -9.23 -21.22
N ALA A 82 2.96 -10.11 -20.56
CA ALA A 82 3.50 -11.32 -19.94
C ALA A 82 4.18 -12.28 -20.93
N ALA A 83 3.76 -12.28 -22.20
CA ALA A 83 4.35 -13.10 -23.25
C ALA A 83 5.76 -12.64 -23.65
N GLU A 84 6.06 -11.34 -23.54
CA GLU A 84 7.33 -10.75 -23.98
C GLU A 84 8.26 -10.42 -22.80
N PHE A 85 7.68 -9.93 -21.70
CA PHE A 85 8.37 -9.62 -20.47
C PHE A 85 7.76 -10.46 -19.33
N PRO A 86 8.36 -11.61 -18.97
CA PRO A 86 7.80 -12.51 -17.96
C PRO A 86 7.52 -11.82 -16.62
N GLY A 87 6.33 -12.04 -16.07
CA GLY A 87 5.90 -11.41 -14.81
C GLY A 87 5.44 -9.95 -14.93
N SER A 88 5.41 -9.40 -16.15
CA SER A 88 4.86 -8.08 -16.42
C SER A 88 3.36 -8.11 -16.72
N ARG A 89 2.76 -6.92 -16.78
CA ARG A 89 1.39 -6.65 -17.25
C ARG A 89 1.35 -5.28 -17.91
N MET A 90 0.18 -4.90 -18.44
CA MET A 90 -0.04 -3.51 -18.86
C MET A 90 0.28 -2.56 -17.70
N CYS A 91 1.05 -1.52 -17.99
CA CYS A 91 1.38 -0.47 -17.04
C CYS A 91 0.14 0.30 -16.62
N PHE A 92 0.10 0.74 -15.37
CA PHE A 92 -0.63 1.93 -14.99
C PHE A 92 0.16 3.19 -15.37
N SER A 93 -0.52 4.28 -15.68
CA SER A 93 0.14 5.56 -16.00
C SER A 93 1.00 6.07 -14.84
N GLU A 94 0.59 5.80 -13.60
CA GLU A 94 1.39 6.09 -12.41
C GLU A 94 2.73 5.36 -12.39
N GLU A 95 2.78 4.10 -12.83
CA GLU A 95 4.01 3.30 -12.86
C GLU A 95 5.00 3.87 -13.88
N ILE A 96 4.49 4.37 -15.00
CA ILE A 96 5.31 5.05 -16.01
C ILE A 96 5.78 6.40 -15.49
N VAL A 97 4.91 7.22 -14.89
CA VAL A 97 5.27 8.52 -14.31
C VAL A 97 6.35 8.37 -13.22
N ASN A 98 6.26 7.31 -12.42
CA ASN A 98 7.22 6.99 -11.36
C ASN A 98 8.46 6.23 -11.87
N THR A 99 8.51 5.84 -13.16
CA THR A 99 9.69 5.22 -13.73
C THR A 99 10.80 6.25 -13.91
N VAL A 100 11.94 6.01 -13.26
CA VAL A 100 13.12 6.87 -13.34
C VAL A 100 14.13 6.32 -14.35
N GLU A 101 14.34 5.01 -14.35
CA GLU A 101 15.27 4.33 -15.25
C GLU A 101 14.49 3.60 -16.34
N TYR A 102 14.56 4.13 -17.56
CA TYR A 102 13.94 3.51 -18.72
C TYR A 102 14.91 2.51 -19.38
N PRO A 103 14.43 1.32 -19.78
CA PRO A 103 15.27 0.36 -20.48
C PRO A 103 15.76 0.94 -21.81
N ALA A 104 17.03 0.68 -22.12
CA ALA A 104 17.62 1.09 -23.38
C ALA A 104 17.01 0.25 -24.52
N GLY A 105 16.18 0.86 -25.35
CA GLY A 105 15.49 0.19 -26.44
C GLY A 105 14.72 1.15 -27.34
N ASP A 106 14.35 0.68 -28.53
CA ASP A 106 13.54 1.45 -29.46
C ASP A 106 12.08 1.42 -29.01
N LEU A 107 11.65 2.50 -28.36
CA LEU A 107 10.27 2.68 -27.92
C LEU A 107 9.37 3.19 -29.06
N SER A 108 9.78 3.05 -30.34
CA SER A 108 9.28 3.79 -31.52
C SER A 108 7.76 3.72 -31.78
N ALA A 109 7.04 2.90 -31.03
CA ALA A 109 5.60 2.77 -31.09
C ALA A 109 4.88 3.47 -29.92
N TYR A 110 3.61 3.77 -30.14
CA TYR A 110 2.69 4.05 -29.04
C TYR A 110 2.32 2.74 -28.35
N GLY A 111 2.15 2.75 -27.03
CA GLY A 111 1.69 1.61 -26.25
C GLY A 111 0.46 1.96 -25.42
N PHE A 112 -0.56 1.10 -25.39
CA PHE A 112 -1.70 1.23 -24.48
C PHE A 112 -1.23 1.19 -23.02
N VAL A 113 -1.82 2.06 -22.21
CA VAL A 113 -1.55 2.20 -20.77
C VAL A 113 -2.86 2.24 -20.01
N HIS A 114 -2.90 1.62 -18.84
CA HIS A 114 -4.02 1.76 -17.93
C HIS A 114 -4.03 3.15 -17.27
N PRO A 115 -5.10 3.95 -17.38
CA PRO A 115 -5.14 5.22 -16.68
C PRO A 115 -5.24 5.02 -15.16
N THR A 116 -4.53 5.83 -14.40
CA THR A 116 -4.68 6.00 -12.94
C THR A 116 -5.49 7.26 -12.70
N PHE A 117 -6.72 7.08 -12.20
CA PHE A 117 -7.65 8.17 -11.99
C PHE A 117 -7.34 8.92 -10.69
N VAL A 118 -7.16 10.23 -10.79
CA VAL A 118 -6.98 11.16 -9.68
C VAL A 118 -8.04 12.25 -9.72
N ALA A 119 -8.54 12.67 -8.56
CA ALA A 119 -9.45 13.80 -8.46
C ALA A 119 -8.65 15.12 -8.51
N ASP A 120 -9.07 16.08 -9.34
CA ASP A 120 -8.35 17.34 -9.53
C ASP A 120 -9.16 18.59 -9.13
N GLY A 121 -10.30 18.40 -8.44
CA GLY A 121 -11.22 19.47 -8.06
C GLY A 121 -12.15 19.95 -9.18
N ALA A 122 -11.84 19.66 -10.46
CA ALA A 122 -12.71 19.89 -11.62
C ALA A 122 -13.36 18.60 -12.14
N GLY A 123 -12.88 17.44 -11.71
CA GLY A 123 -13.40 16.12 -12.05
C GLY A 123 -12.37 15.02 -11.81
N LEU A 124 -12.43 13.99 -12.66
CA LEU A 124 -11.41 12.94 -12.73
C LEU A 124 -10.43 13.26 -13.86
N ARG A 125 -9.13 13.17 -13.54
CA ARG A 125 -8.04 13.16 -14.51
C ARG A 125 -7.22 11.90 -14.38
N ASP A 126 -6.47 11.59 -15.41
CA ASP A 126 -5.35 10.67 -15.28
C ASP A 126 -4.19 11.36 -14.53
N ILE A 127 -3.37 10.59 -13.80
CA ILE A 127 -2.17 11.11 -13.12
C ILE A 127 -1.17 11.76 -14.08
N SER A 128 -1.19 11.40 -15.38
CA SER A 128 -0.42 12.08 -16.43
C SER A 128 -0.95 13.49 -16.77
N GLY A 129 -2.04 13.94 -16.15
CA GLY A 129 -2.76 15.18 -16.45
C GLY A 129 -3.73 15.10 -17.63
N ARG A 130 -3.85 13.93 -18.30
CA ARG A 130 -4.77 13.71 -19.43
C ARG A 130 -6.19 13.43 -18.96
N TYR A 131 -7.14 13.53 -19.90
CA TYR A 131 -8.47 12.98 -19.66
C TYR A 131 -8.35 11.45 -19.64
N PRO A 132 -8.91 10.76 -18.63
CA PRO A 132 -8.68 9.35 -18.49
C PRO A 132 -9.46 8.59 -19.58
N GLY A 133 -8.73 7.85 -20.42
CA GLY A 133 -9.31 7.01 -21.47
C GLY A 133 -9.03 5.55 -21.18
N SER A 134 -10.09 4.75 -21.01
CA SER A 134 -9.98 3.32 -20.73
C SER A 134 -10.78 2.48 -21.70
N CYS A 135 -11.10 2.97 -22.90
CA CYS A 135 -11.90 2.23 -23.88
C CYS A 135 -13.22 1.70 -23.31
N ASP A 136 -13.92 2.52 -22.52
CA ASP A 136 -15.15 2.13 -21.79
C ASP A 136 -14.96 0.81 -21.01
N GLY A 137 -13.88 0.72 -20.24
CA GLY A 137 -13.52 -0.50 -19.49
C GLY A 137 -12.86 -1.58 -20.36
N TRP A 138 -12.06 -1.17 -21.35
CA TRP A 138 -11.30 -2.01 -22.28
C TRP A 138 -12.20 -2.87 -23.16
N SER A 139 -13.42 -2.41 -23.44
CA SER A 139 -14.44 -3.18 -24.15
C SER A 139 -15.23 -2.37 -25.20
N GLY A 140 -15.16 -1.04 -25.13
CA GLY A 140 -15.82 -0.12 -26.04
C GLY A 140 -14.85 0.53 -27.04
N ASN A 141 -15.44 1.32 -27.94
CA ASN A 141 -14.73 1.93 -29.08
C ASN A 141 -14.34 3.39 -28.83
N GLY A 142 -14.40 3.85 -27.57
CA GLY A 142 -14.07 5.20 -27.17
C GLY A 142 -12.57 5.52 -27.30
N THR A 143 -12.05 6.25 -26.31
CA THR A 143 -10.62 6.59 -26.26
C THR A 143 -9.89 5.81 -25.19
N GLY A 144 -8.67 5.41 -25.52
CA GLY A 144 -7.72 4.73 -24.64
C GLY A 144 -6.53 5.65 -24.40
N LEU A 145 -5.90 5.52 -23.23
CA LEU A 145 -4.64 6.18 -22.95
C LEU A 145 -3.50 5.40 -23.59
N VAL A 146 -2.61 6.12 -24.29
CA VAL A 146 -1.37 5.57 -24.83
C VAL A 146 -0.17 6.42 -24.39
N VAL A 147 1.00 5.80 -24.33
CA VAL A 147 2.30 6.45 -24.11
C VAL A 147 3.17 6.33 -25.36
N ASN A 148 4.02 7.31 -25.63
CA ASN A 148 4.99 7.28 -26.73
C ASN A 148 6.44 7.10 -26.26
N VAL A 149 7.38 7.08 -27.22
CA VAL A 149 8.84 6.98 -26.99
C VAL A 149 9.41 7.92 -25.94
N ASN A 150 8.80 9.10 -25.76
CA ASN A 150 9.29 10.16 -24.89
C ASN A 150 8.59 10.15 -23.53
N GLY A 151 7.81 9.10 -23.21
CA GLY A 151 6.98 9.04 -22.00
C GLY A 151 5.79 10.01 -22.04
N SER A 152 5.44 10.57 -23.20
CA SER A 152 4.30 11.48 -23.32
C SER A 152 2.99 10.73 -23.53
N PHE A 153 1.94 11.19 -22.85
CA PHE A 153 0.63 10.55 -22.87
C PHE A 153 -0.34 11.24 -23.84
N LEU A 154 -1.12 10.43 -24.54
CA LEU A 154 -2.12 10.84 -25.53
C LEU A 154 -3.38 9.98 -25.39
N ASN A 155 -4.51 10.51 -25.85
CA ASN A 155 -5.74 9.74 -25.98
C ASN A 155 -5.90 9.36 -27.45
N GLU A 156 -6.00 8.06 -27.70
CA GLU A 156 -6.14 7.51 -29.04
C GLU A 156 -7.40 6.65 -29.16
N SER A 157 -7.84 6.37 -30.39
CA SER A 157 -8.98 5.49 -30.61
C SER A 157 -8.68 4.06 -30.18
N CYS A 158 -9.62 3.43 -29.47
CA CYS A 158 -9.53 2.03 -29.09
C CYS A 158 -9.71 1.04 -30.26
N LEU A 159 -10.10 1.55 -31.43
CA LEU A 159 -10.17 0.79 -32.67
C LEU A 159 -8.82 0.74 -33.41
N TYR A 160 -7.84 1.53 -33.00
CA TYR A 160 -6.50 1.45 -33.53
C TYR A 160 -5.69 0.37 -32.82
N GLN A 161 -4.82 -0.25 -33.59
CA GLN A 161 -3.93 -1.30 -33.14
C GLN A 161 -2.64 -0.67 -32.65
N TYR A 162 -2.46 -0.73 -31.33
CA TYR A 162 -1.23 -0.32 -30.69
C TYR A 162 -0.67 -1.49 -29.89
N PRO A 163 0.65 -1.60 -29.78
CA PRO A 163 1.31 -2.33 -28.70
C PRO A 163 0.78 -1.99 -27.29
N VAL A 164 1.30 -2.69 -26.28
CA VAL A 164 0.99 -2.44 -24.87
C VAL A 164 2.25 -2.00 -24.15
N ALA A 165 2.16 -0.94 -23.33
CA ALA A 165 3.23 -0.56 -22.43
C ALA A 165 3.27 -1.52 -21.23
N CYS A 166 4.42 -2.09 -20.95
CA CYS A 166 4.56 -3.20 -20.01
C CYS A 166 5.38 -2.80 -18.79
N CYS A 167 4.86 -3.15 -17.60
CA CYS A 167 5.49 -2.88 -16.31
C CYS A 167 5.59 -4.17 -15.51
N SER A 168 6.71 -4.36 -14.80
CA SER A 168 6.92 -5.48 -13.89
C SER A 168 7.38 -5.01 -12.51
N ALA A 169 7.07 -5.79 -11.49
CA ALA A 169 7.63 -5.56 -10.15
C ALA A 169 9.16 -5.68 -10.20
N GLN A 170 9.84 -4.73 -9.57
CA GLN A 170 11.27 -4.82 -9.28
C GLN A 170 11.51 -5.35 -7.85
#